data_AF-A0A3B0W020-F1
#
_entry.id   AF-A0A3B0W020-F1
#
_cell.length_a   1.000
_cell.length_b   1.000
_cell.length_c   1.000
_cell.angle_alpha   90.00
_cell.angle_beta   90.00
_cell.angle_gamma   90.00
#
_symmetry.space_group_name_H-M   'P 1'
#
loop_
_entity.id
_entity.type
_entity.pdbx_description
1 polymer ?
#
loop_
_entity_poly.entity_id
_entity_poly.type
_entity_poly.pdbx_seq_one_letter_code
_entity_poly.pdbx_strand_id
1 'polypeptide(L)'
;MSDYIIKLDQLTLQDLDQVGGKNASLGEMITHLNGLGVKVPGGFATTADAFKEFLQTSGLNQRISDTLKNLDTDNIDDLRAAGKKIRDWVMETPFQAPLEQAIRAAYSVMKAELG
;
A
#
# COMPACT_ATOMS: atom_id res chain seq x y z
N MET A 1 14.33 10.20 5.17
CA MET A 1 12.85 10.20 5.15
C MET A 1 12.47 9.26 4.03
N SER A 2 11.75 8.17 4.31
CA SER A 2 11.23 7.32 3.23
C SER A 2 10.05 8.04 2.60
N ASP A 3 9.98 8.04 1.28
CA ASP A 3 8.84 8.58 0.54
C ASP A 3 7.63 7.67 0.75
N TYR A 4 6.49 8.25 1.14
CA TYR A 4 5.25 7.48 1.31
C TYR A 4 4.58 7.12 0.00
N ILE A 5 4.87 7.88 -1.05
CA ILE A 5 4.22 7.79 -2.35
C ILE A 5 5.28 7.83 -3.44
N ILE A 6 5.17 6.94 -4.42
CA ILE A 6 6.01 6.94 -5.63
C ILE A 6 5.08 6.98 -6.84
N LYS A 7 5.38 7.81 -7.85
CA LYS A 7 4.59 7.84 -9.09
C LYS A 7 4.80 6.55 -9.88
N LEU A 8 3.75 6.04 -10.52
CA LEU A 8 3.86 4.76 -11.23
C LEU A 8 4.85 4.81 -12.41
N ASP A 9 4.99 5.97 -13.07
CA ASP A 9 5.94 6.18 -14.18
C ASP A 9 7.42 6.26 -13.73
N GLN A 10 7.67 6.25 -12.43
CA GLN A 10 9.01 6.21 -11.83
C GLN A 10 9.39 4.83 -11.31
N LEU A 11 8.46 3.87 -11.34
CA LEU A 11 8.68 2.53 -10.79
C LEU A 11 9.31 1.59 -11.82
N THR A 12 10.16 0.71 -11.31
CA THR A 12 10.82 -0.37 -12.05
C THR A 12 10.68 -1.69 -11.27
N LEU A 13 11.12 -2.81 -11.87
CA LEU A 13 11.23 -4.09 -11.14
C LEU A 13 12.16 -4.04 -9.93
N GLN A 14 13.07 -3.07 -9.86
CA GLN A 14 13.98 -2.92 -8.71
C GLN A 14 13.24 -2.42 -7.47
N ASP A 15 12.06 -1.81 -7.64
CA ASP A 15 11.27 -1.26 -6.55
C ASP A 15 10.30 -2.29 -5.92
N LEU A 16 10.44 -3.57 -6.25
CA LEU A 16 9.54 -4.64 -5.81
C LEU A 16 9.40 -4.70 -4.28
N ASP A 17 10.49 -4.56 -3.54
CA ASP A 17 10.46 -4.58 -2.07
C ASP A 17 9.76 -3.35 -1.48
N GLN A 18 9.74 -2.23 -2.22
CA GLN A 18 9.16 -0.97 -1.76
C GLN A 18 7.68 -0.84 -2.11
N VAL A 19 7.22 -1.37 -3.25
CA VAL A 19 5.84 -1.17 -3.72
C VAL A 19 5.08 -2.44 -4.07
N GLY A 20 5.75 -3.60 -4.01
CA GLY A 20 5.21 -4.90 -4.40
C GLY A 20 5.19 -5.14 -5.92
N GLY A 21 5.14 -6.42 -6.29
CA GLY A 21 5.29 -6.85 -7.70
C GLY A 21 4.24 -6.29 -8.66
N LYS A 22 3.01 -5.99 -8.20
CA LYS A 22 1.96 -5.40 -9.05
C LYS A 22 2.31 -3.97 -9.48
N ASN A 23 2.72 -3.13 -8.54
CA ASN A 23 3.06 -1.74 -8.82
C ASN A 23 4.36 -1.63 -9.62
N ALA A 24 5.36 -2.45 -9.29
CA ALA A 24 6.59 -2.57 -10.08
C ALA A 24 6.30 -2.97 -11.54
N SER A 25 5.44 -3.97 -11.76
CA SER A 25 5.03 -4.39 -13.10
C SER A 25 4.25 -3.30 -13.86
N LEU A 26 3.41 -2.53 -13.17
CA LEU A 26 2.71 -1.38 -13.77
C LEU A 26 3.69 -0.31 -14.24
N GLY A 27 4.71 0.01 -13.45
CA GLY A 27 5.74 0.97 -13.85
C GLY A 27 6.53 0.52 -15.08
N GLU A 28 6.94 -0.76 -15.13
CA GLU A 28 7.57 -1.34 -16.31
C GLU A 28 6.70 -1.21 -17.57
N MET A 29 5.39 -1.46 -17.44
CA MET A 29 4.47 -1.35 -18.56
C MET A 29 4.30 0.11 -19.02
N ILE A 30 4.24 1.07 -18.10
CA ILE A 30 4.16 2.51 -18.44
C ILE A 30 5.41 2.95 -19.19
N THR A 31 6.59 2.56 -18.70
CA THR A 31 7.88 2.95 -19.29
C THR A 31 8.10 2.33 -20.67
N HIS A 32 7.79 1.04 -20.83
CA HIS A 32 8.17 0.29 -22.04
C HIS A 32 7.05 0.19 -23.09
N LEU A 33 5.78 0.21 -22.71
CA LEU A 33 4.67 -0.05 -23.64
C LEU A 33 4.01 1.23 -24.19
N ASN A 34 4.22 2.38 -23.56
CA ASN A 34 3.72 3.66 -24.08
C ASN A 34 4.26 3.96 -25.49
N GLY A 35 5.52 3.62 -25.77
CA GLY A 35 6.13 3.75 -27.11
C GLY A 35 5.55 2.79 -28.16
N LEU A 36 4.82 1.76 -27.73
CA LEU A 36 4.19 0.75 -28.59
C LEU A 36 2.69 1.01 -28.79
N GLY A 37 2.18 2.17 -28.34
CA GLY A 37 0.78 2.56 -28.48
C GLY A 37 -0.17 1.92 -27.46
N VAL A 38 0.35 1.16 -26.50
CA VAL A 38 -0.44 0.63 -25.38
C VAL A 38 -0.54 1.70 -24.30
N LYS A 39 -1.76 2.17 -24.03
CA LYS A 39 -2.02 3.17 -22.98
C LYS A 39 -2.23 2.48 -21.64
N VAL A 40 -1.28 2.66 -20.73
CA VAL A 40 -1.42 2.27 -19.33
C VAL A 40 -1.78 3.51 -18.51
N PRO A 41 -2.85 3.49 -17.69
CA PRO A 41 -3.19 4.62 -16.84
C PRO A 41 -2.05 4.95 -15.86
N GLY A 42 -1.73 6.24 -15.74
CA GLY A 42 -0.81 6.74 -14.71
C GLY A 42 -1.43 6.66 -13.31
N GLY A 43 -0.66 7.13 -12.32
CA GLY A 43 -1.10 7.16 -10.93
C GLY A 43 0.08 7.10 -9.97
N PHE A 44 -0.17 6.62 -8.77
CA PHE A 44 0.84 6.50 -7.73
C PHE A 44 0.63 5.26 -6.87
N ALA A 45 1.69 4.80 -6.22
CA ALA A 45 1.70 3.69 -5.27
C ALA A 45 2.09 4.20 -3.88
N THR A 46 1.45 3.67 -2.83
CA THR A 46 1.97 3.77 -1.47
C THR A 46 3.15 2.82 -1.29
N THR A 47 4.05 3.15 -0.36
CA THR A 47 5.23 2.33 -0.09
C THR A 47 5.06 1.36 1.08
N ALA A 48 5.89 0.33 1.11
CA ALA A 48 5.99 -0.61 2.22
C ALA A 48 6.35 0.09 3.53
N ASP A 49 7.18 1.14 3.48
CA ASP A 49 7.52 1.94 4.65
C ASP A 49 6.32 2.75 5.16
N ALA A 50 5.52 3.35 4.26
CA ALA A 50 4.27 3.99 4.64
C ALA A 50 3.34 3.02 5.38
N PHE A 51 3.24 1.78 4.90
CA PHE A 51 2.44 0.74 5.54
C PHE A 51 3.01 0.31 6.90
N LYS A 52 4.33 0.11 7.02
CA LYS A 52 4.99 -0.22 8.29
C LYS A 52 4.77 0.87 9.33
N GLU A 53 4.94 2.14 8.95
CA GLU A 53 4.67 3.27 9.84
C GLU A 53 3.20 3.33 10.23
N PHE A 54 2.29 3.06 9.29
CA PHE A 54 0.87 2.94 9.60
C PHE A 54 0.57 1.90 10.67
N LEU A 55 1.17 0.72 10.56
CA LEU A 55 1.00 -0.33 11.57
C LEU A 55 1.54 0.08 12.96
N GLN A 56 2.50 0.99 13.07
CA GLN A 56 2.97 1.47 14.37
C GLN A 56 1.96 2.41 15.07
N THR A 57 0.92 2.86 14.37
CA THR A 57 -0.08 3.77 14.92
C THR A 57 -0.91 3.07 15.99
N SER A 58 -1.06 3.72 17.15
CA SER A 58 -1.94 3.26 18.24
C SER A 58 -1.71 1.79 18.65
N GLY A 59 -0.46 1.32 18.55
CA GLY A 59 -0.09 -0.07 18.89
C GLY A 59 -0.74 -1.14 18.01
N LEU A 60 -1.23 -0.79 16.81
CA LEU A 60 -1.91 -1.70 15.91
C LEU A 60 -1.05 -2.94 15.59
N ASN A 61 0.23 -2.75 15.26
CA ASN A 61 1.16 -3.83 14.95
C ASN A 61 1.27 -4.88 16.08
N GLN A 62 1.31 -4.40 17.33
CA GLN A 62 1.40 -5.27 18.50
C GLN A 62 0.10 -6.06 18.68
N ARG A 63 -1.06 -5.39 18.61
CA ARG A 63 -2.37 -6.04 18.71
C ARG A 63 -2.58 -7.13 17.67
N ILE A 64 -2.15 -6.87 16.43
CA ILE A 64 -2.17 -7.86 15.33
C ILE A 64 -1.25 -9.03 15.68
N SER A 65 0.01 -8.75 16.04
CA SER A 65 1.00 -9.79 16.35
C SER A 65 0.57 -10.70 17.49
N ASP A 66 0.01 -10.13 18.57
CA ASP A 66 -0.48 -10.90 19.72
C ASP A 66 -1.69 -11.77 19.37
N THR A 67 -2.57 -11.28 18.50
CA THR A 67 -3.72 -12.06 18.01
C THR A 67 -3.26 -13.22 17.14
N LEU A 68 -2.26 -13.02 16.27
CA LEU A 68 -1.74 -14.05 15.38
C LEU A 68 -0.87 -15.08 16.12
N LYS A 69 -0.16 -14.68 17.18
CA LYS A 69 0.75 -15.57 17.92
C LYS A 69 0.06 -16.78 18.55
N ASN A 70 -1.19 -16.62 18.96
CA ASN A 70 -1.96 -17.68 19.63
C ASN A 70 -3.00 -18.32 18.70
N LEU A 71 -2.95 -18.03 17.40
CA LEU A 71 -3.95 -18.47 16.44
C LEU A 71 -3.66 -19.89 15.98
N ASP A 72 -4.63 -20.79 16.15
CA ASP A 72 -4.61 -22.09 15.48
C ASP A 72 -4.97 -21.91 14.00
N THR A 73 -4.01 -22.16 13.11
CA THR A 73 -4.19 -21.99 11.66
C THR A 73 -4.94 -23.14 10.99
N ASP A 74 -5.12 -24.27 11.67
CA ASP A 74 -5.92 -25.39 11.16
C ASP A 74 -7.41 -25.24 11.52
N ASN A 75 -7.72 -24.35 12.47
CA ASN A 75 -9.08 -24.01 12.84
C ASN A 75 -9.62 -22.85 11.98
N ILE A 76 -10.49 -23.19 11.03
CA ILE A 76 -11.10 -22.23 10.10
C ILE A 76 -11.92 -21.15 10.84
N ASP A 77 -12.58 -21.48 11.95
CA ASP A 77 -13.41 -20.52 12.67
C ASP A 77 -12.55 -19.50 13.42
N ASP A 78 -11.44 -19.94 14.01
CA ASP A 78 -10.46 -19.05 14.65
C ASP A 78 -9.82 -18.12 13.60
N LEU A 79 -9.44 -18.65 12.43
CA LEU A 79 -8.92 -17.85 11.30
C LEU A 79 -9.92 -16.76 10.87
N ARG A 80 -11.21 -17.10 10.74
CA ARG A 80 -12.25 -16.13 10.36
C ARG A 80 -12.41 -15.04 11.42
N ALA A 81 -12.47 -15.44 12.69
CA ALA A 81 -12.64 -14.51 13.81
C ALA A 81 -11.44 -13.55 13.92
N ALA A 82 -10.21 -14.07 13.92
CA ALA A 82 -8.99 -13.28 13.96
C ALA A 82 -8.86 -12.36 12.74
N GLY A 83 -9.11 -12.88 11.54
CA GLY A 83 -9.05 -12.11 10.31
C GLY A 83 -10.07 -10.97 10.28
N LYS A 84 -11.31 -11.20 10.75
CA LYS A 84 -12.31 -10.14 10.88
C LYS A 84 -11.84 -9.06 11.85
N LYS A 85 -11.40 -9.45 13.05
CA LYS A 85 -10.93 -8.56 14.10
C LYS A 85 -9.77 -7.66 13.63
N ILE A 86 -8.78 -8.25 12.96
CA ILE A 86 -7.62 -7.51 12.43
C ILE A 86 -8.06 -6.52 11.35
N ARG A 87 -8.95 -6.93 10.42
CA ARG A 87 -9.47 -6.01 9.39
C ARG A 87 -10.24 -4.85 10.00
N ASP A 88 -11.08 -5.11 11.00
CA ASP A 88 -11.83 -4.06 11.70
C ASP A 88 -10.86 -3.04 12.32
N TRP A 89 -9.81 -3.49 13.02
CA TRP A 89 -8.80 -2.58 13.59
C TRP A 89 -8.04 -1.77 12.55
N VAL A 90 -7.69 -2.36 11.41
CA VAL A 90 -7.03 -1.64 10.30
C VAL A 90 -7.97 -0.56 9.76
N MET A 91 -9.25 -0.85 9.59
CA MET A 91 -10.25 0.10 9.08
C MET A 91 -10.56 1.23 10.07
N GLU A 92 -10.51 0.94 11.38
CA GLU A 92 -10.73 1.93 12.45
C GLU A 92 -9.50 2.81 12.71
N THR A 93 -8.30 2.39 12.29
CA THR A 93 -7.07 3.13 12.53
C THR A 93 -6.93 4.25 11.49
N PRO A 94 -6.90 5.53 11.91
CA PRO A 94 -6.74 6.64 10.98
C PRO A 94 -5.31 6.64 10.41
N PHE A 95 -5.15 7.22 9.22
CA PHE A 95 -3.82 7.53 8.69
C PHE A 95 -3.14 8.60 9.54
N GLN A 96 -1.81 8.53 9.62
CA GLN A 96 -1.03 9.63 10.17
C GLN A 96 -1.15 10.82 9.21
N ALA A 97 -1.20 12.04 9.76
CA ALA A 97 -1.34 13.25 8.95
C ALA A 97 -0.33 13.34 7.79
N PRO A 98 0.96 12.96 7.96
CA PRO A 98 1.92 12.94 6.85
C PRO A 98 1.54 12.01 5.69
N LEU A 99 1.06 10.80 5.97
CA LEU A 99 0.61 9.85 4.95
C LEU A 99 -0.65 10.35 4.24
N GLU A 100 -1.63 10.84 4.99
CA GLU A 100 -2.85 11.39 4.40
C GLU A 100 -2.55 12.59 3.48
N GLN A 101 -1.68 13.51 3.91
CA GLN A 101 -1.27 14.65 3.10
C GLN A 101 -0.57 14.21 1.82
N ALA A 102 0.34 13.23 1.89
CA ALA A 102 1.03 12.70 0.72
C ALA A 102 0.05 12.09 -0.29
N ILE A 103 -0.92 11.29 0.16
CA ILE A 103 -1.97 10.70 -0.70
C ILE A 103 -2.81 11.80 -1.36
N ARG A 104 -3.26 12.81 -0.59
CA ARG A 104 -4.08 13.91 -1.13
C ARG A 104 -3.32 14.73 -2.16
N ALA A 105 -2.05 15.01 -1.92
CA ALA A 105 -1.19 15.73 -2.85
C ALA A 105 -1.01 14.93 -4.15
N ALA A 106 -0.65 13.65 -4.05
CA ALA A 106 -0.49 12.77 -5.22
C ALA A 106 -1.79 12.61 -6.02
N TYR A 107 -2.93 12.48 -5.33
CA TYR A 107 -4.24 12.44 -5.98
C TYR A 107 -4.58 13.73 -6.73
N SER A 108 -4.24 14.89 -6.15
CA SER A 108 -4.47 16.19 -6.79
C SER A 108 -3.66 16.35 -8.07
N VAL A 109 -2.39 15.91 -8.05
CA VAL A 109 -1.51 15.87 -9.23
C VAL A 109 -2.08 14.92 -10.29
N MET A 110 -2.41 13.68 -9.92
CA MET A 110 -2.98 12.68 -10.84
C MET A 110 -4.27 13.19 -11.49
N LYS A 111 -5.15 13.84 -10.73
CA LYS A 111 -6.40 14.41 -11.25
C LYS A 111 -6.13 15.52 -12.27
N ALA A 112 -5.10 16.35 -12.08
CA ALA A 112 -4.74 17.40 -13.02
C ALA A 112 -4.08 16.85 -14.31
N GLU A 113 -3.40 15.71 -14.22
CA GLU A 113 -2.76 15.05 -15.37
C GLU A 113 -3.74 14.22 -16.21
N LEU A 114 -4.77 13.62 -15.60
CA LEU A 114 -5.70 12.69 -16.24
C LEU A 114 -7.14 13.21 -16.43
N GLY A 115 -7.52 14.31 -15.78
CA GLY A 115 -8.85 14.92 -15.84
C GLY A 115 -8.91 16.08 -16.81
#